data_AF-A0A1G8A6F2-F1
#
_entry.id   AF-A0A1G8A6F2-F1
#
_cell.length_a   1.000
_cell.length_b   1.000
_cell.length_c   1.000
_cell.angle_alpha   90.00
_cell.angle_beta   90.00
_cell.angle_gamma   90.00
#
_symmetry.space_group_name_H-M   'P 1'
#
loop_
_entity.id
_entity.type
_entity.pdbx_description
1 polymer ?
#
loop_
_entity_poly.entity_id
_entity_poly.type
_entity_poly.pdbx_seq_one_letter_code
_entity_poly.pdbx_strand_id
1 'polypeptide(L)'
;MYENRYPVDENTVREQSEWMAGKGGTFASRATRRMSERVSRRSMISRIGRWTMGVSGVALISSLPVTRSAFAQETPAPEGGGEPQLLDFDGHDPAECEYWRWCNMDGTSCAACNGGGVTTCAPGSKPGAEFWVGCCTDPDDGKTYLIAYYDCCGAPSCSNAFCGEPDTQAIMYNPVSGSYDQEIIWCVSDESQSYTCTMAPIIGEDCQVTPAVRPKVGAGS
;
A
#
# COMPACT_ATOMS: atom_id res chain seq x y z
N MET A 1 34.67 9.90 5.92
CA MET A 1 33.32 9.32 6.01
C MET A 1 32.83 9.15 4.59
N TYR A 2 32.75 7.91 4.09
CA TYR A 2 31.95 7.64 2.90
C TYR A 2 30.49 7.72 3.35
N GLU A 3 29.75 8.68 2.80
CA GLU A 3 28.31 8.77 3.00
C GLU A 3 27.70 7.49 2.37
N ASN A 4 27.31 6.52 3.17
CA ASN A 4 26.56 5.35 2.71
C ASN A 4 25.16 5.81 2.31
N ARG A 5 25.03 6.38 1.12
CA ARG A 5 23.72 6.64 0.51
C ARG A 5 23.22 5.35 -0.10
N TYR A 6 21.93 5.07 0.10
CA TYR A 6 21.27 4.03 -0.65
C TYR A 6 21.37 4.30 -2.16
N PRO A 7 21.49 3.25 -2.98
CA PRO A 7 21.52 3.34 -4.44
C PRO A 7 20.13 3.67 -4.98
N VAL A 8 19.64 4.88 -4.69
CA VAL A 8 18.42 5.42 -5.26
C VAL A 8 18.68 5.73 -6.73
N ASP A 9 17.90 5.14 -7.63
CA ASP A 9 17.90 5.56 -9.02
C ASP A 9 16.95 6.75 -9.20
N GLU A 10 17.52 7.94 -9.25
CA GLU A 10 16.80 9.20 -9.44
C GLU A 10 15.92 9.20 -10.70
N ASN A 11 16.28 8.46 -11.75
CA ASN A 11 15.44 8.35 -12.94
C ASN A 11 14.20 7.49 -12.64
N THR A 12 14.39 6.36 -11.96
CA THR A 12 13.29 5.48 -11.54
C THR A 12 12.34 6.20 -10.58
N VAL A 13 12.87 6.93 -9.59
CA VAL A 13 12.04 7.76 -8.69
C VAL A 13 11.28 8.81 -9.47
N ARG A 14 11.92 9.51 -10.41
CA ARG A 14 11.25 10.50 -11.26
C ARG A 14 10.15 9.87 -12.11
N GLU A 15 10.43 8.75 -12.78
CA GLU A 15 9.45 8.03 -13.60
C GLU A 15 8.25 7.56 -12.77
N GLN A 16 8.51 7.04 -11.57
CA GLN A 16 7.47 6.65 -10.61
C GLN A 16 6.66 7.88 -10.16
N SER A 17 7.29 9.02 -9.87
CA SER A 17 6.59 10.26 -9.52
C SER A 17 5.72 10.79 -10.67
N GLU A 18 6.20 10.72 -11.91
CA GLU A 18 5.45 11.10 -13.10
C GLU A 18 4.29 10.15 -13.37
N TRP A 19 4.47 8.86 -13.12
CA TRP A 19 3.44 7.84 -13.19
C TRP A 19 2.33 8.10 -12.18
N MET A 20 2.68 8.35 -10.91
CA MET A 20 1.75 8.72 -9.84
C MET A 20 1.01 10.03 -10.14
N ALA A 21 1.70 11.02 -10.72
CA ALA A 21 1.10 12.28 -11.16
C ALA A 21 0.19 12.13 -12.41
N GLY A 22 0.00 10.90 -12.92
CA GLY A 22 -0.83 10.60 -14.09
C GLY A 22 -0.22 11.05 -15.42
N LYS A 23 1.09 11.36 -15.45
CA LYS A 23 1.84 11.79 -16.64
C LYS A 23 2.54 10.61 -17.34
N GLY A 24 2.90 9.57 -16.60
CA GLY A 24 3.57 8.37 -17.14
C GLY A 24 2.70 7.48 -18.04
N GLY A 25 3.34 6.58 -18.79
CA GLY A 25 2.71 5.58 -19.66
C GLY A 25 2.24 6.06 -21.04
N THR A 26 1.39 5.27 -21.69
CA THR A 26 0.81 5.61 -23.01
C THR A 26 -0.39 6.55 -22.86
N PHE A 27 -0.80 7.19 -23.97
CA PHE A 27 -2.02 8.01 -23.97
C PHE A 27 -3.26 7.21 -23.54
N ALA A 28 -3.36 5.96 -24.02
CA ALA A 28 -4.48 5.07 -23.68
C ALA A 28 -4.52 4.74 -22.18
N SER A 29 -3.38 4.38 -21.57
CA SER A 29 -3.32 4.07 -20.13
C SER A 29 -3.62 5.28 -19.25
N ARG A 30 -3.20 6.48 -19.67
CA ARG A 30 -3.56 7.74 -18.99
C ARG A 30 -5.06 8.03 -19.10
N ALA A 31 -5.62 7.89 -20.29
CA ALA A 31 -7.04 8.14 -20.53
C ALA A 31 -7.93 7.18 -19.73
N THR A 32 -7.57 5.89 -19.67
CA THR A 32 -8.32 4.89 -18.89
C THR A 32 -8.23 5.15 -17.39
N ARG A 33 -7.06 5.48 -16.83
CA ARG A 33 -6.91 5.85 -15.41
C ARG A 33 -7.73 7.08 -15.04
N ARG A 34 -7.64 8.14 -15.84
CA ARG A 34 -8.41 9.38 -15.63
C ARG A 34 -9.92 9.14 -15.75
N MET A 35 -10.34 8.20 -16.61
CA MET A 35 -11.73 7.77 -16.69
C MET A 35 -12.14 7.01 -15.42
N SER A 36 -11.32 6.06 -14.95
CA SER A 36 -11.58 5.29 -13.72
C SER A 36 -11.66 6.17 -12.47
N GLU A 37 -10.80 7.19 -12.36
CA GLU A 37 -10.84 8.17 -11.26
C GLU A 37 -12.12 9.03 -11.27
N ARG A 38 -12.61 9.40 -12.45
CA ARG A 38 -13.79 10.27 -12.61
C ARG A 38 -15.11 9.53 -12.66
N VAL A 39 -15.10 8.30 -13.17
CA VAL A 39 -16.28 7.44 -13.32
C VAL A 39 -16.33 6.51 -12.12
N SER A 40 -16.81 7.04 -10.99
CA SER A 40 -17.16 6.20 -9.85
C SER A 40 -18.26 5.21 -10.27
N ARG A 41 -18.08 3.92 -9.95
CA ARG A 41 -19.10 2.87 -10.18
C ARG A 41 -20.46 3.27 -9.59
N ARG A 42 -20.47 4.06 -8.51
CA ARG A 42 -21.69 4.61 -7.89
C ARG A 42 -22.41 5.65 -8.78
N SER A 43 -21.66 6.47 -9.52
CA SER A 43 -22.21 7.46 -10.47
C SER A 43 -22.79 6.79 -11.72
N MET A 44 -22.16 5.72 -12.20
CA MET A 44 -22.68 4.98 -13.36
C MET A 44 -23.92 4.15 -13.02
N ILE A 45 -23.93 3.44 -11.89
CA ILE A 45 -25.10 2.69 -11.41
C ILE A 45 -26.27 3.63 -11.11
N SER A 46 -26.03 4.78 -10.48
CA SER A 46 -27.10 5.77 -10.26
C SER A 46 -27.61 6.39 -11.56
N ARG A 47 -26.76 6.60 -12.57
CA ARG A 47 -27.20 7.09 -13.90
C ARG A 47 -27.99 6.04 -14.68
N ILE A 48 -27.58 4.77 -14.65
CA ILE A 48 -28.30 3.66 -15.27
C ILE A 48 -29.63 3.43 -14.53
N GLY A 49 -29.61 3.41 -13.20
CA GLY A 49 -30.80 3.30 -12.35
C GLY A 49 -31.83 4.40 -12.62
N ARG A 50 -31.38 5.64 -12.85
CA ARG A 50 -32.26 6.76 -13.25
C ARG A 50 -32.84 6.59 -14.66
N TRP A 51 -32.12 5.97 -15.59
CA TRP A 51 -32.64 5.65 -16.92
C TRP A 51 -33.65 4.49 -16.90
N THR A 52 -33.40 3.44 -16.09
CA THR A 52 -34.31 2.30 -15.98
C THR A 52 -35.57 2.61 -15.16
N MET A 53 -35.48 3.48 -14.14
CA MET A 53 -36.65 3.99 -13.41
C MET A 53 -37.49 4.99 -14.21
N GLY A 54 -36.92 5.61 -15.26
CA GLY A 54 -37.64 6.55 -16.13
C GLY A 54 -38.61 5.88 -17.13
N VAL A 55 -38.41 4.60 -17.47
CA VAL A 55 -39.24 3.86 -18.43
C VAL A 55 -40.24 2.91 -17.76
N SER A 56 -40.00 2.56 -16.50
CA SER A 56 -40.87 1.68 -15.72
C SER A 56 -40.99 2.28 -14.32
N GLY A 57 -42.03 3.09 -14.12
CA GLY A 57 -42.32 3.79 -12.86
C GLY A 57 -42.70 2.84 -11.71
N VAL A 58 -41.80 1.95 -11.32
CA VAL A 58 -41.89 1.18 -10.10
C VAL A 58 -40.60 1.42 -9.33
N ALA A 59 -40.67 2.34 -8.38
CA ALA A 59 -39.64 2.47 -7.36
C ALA A 59 -39.74 1.24 -6.44
N LEU A 60 -39.08 0.15 -6.83
CA LEU A 60 -38.72 -0.89 -5.86
C LEU A 60 -37.61 -0.31 -4.99
N ILE A 61 -38.02 0.40 -3.94
CA ILE A 61 -37.16 0.70 -2.80
C ILE A 61 -36.95 -0.64 -2.09
N SER A 62 -36.12 -1.50 -2.67
CA SER A 62 -35.53 -2.59 -1.91
C SER A 62 -34.57 -1.91 -0.94
N SER A 63 -35.05 -1.72 0.30
CA SER A 63 -34.20 -1.43 1.44
C SER A 63 -33.18 -2.55 1.53
N LEU A 64 -32.03 -2.36 0.89
CA LEU A 64 -30.86 -3.18 1.14
C LEU A 64 -30.57 -2.98 2.64
N PRO A 65 -30.62 -4.05 3.45
CA PRO A 65 -30.26 -3.91 4.85
C PRO A 65 -28.82 -3.42 4.89
N VAL A 66 -28.62 -2.19 5.34
CA VAL A 66 -27.31 -1.73 5.78
C VAL A 66 -27.06 -2.47 7.09
N THR A 67 -26.48 -3.66 6.99
CA THR A 67 -25.87 -4.31 8.13
C THR A 67 -24.66 -3.48 8.50
N ARG A 68 -24.85 -2.56 9.44
CA ARG A 68 -23.75 -1.95 10.20
C ARG A 68 -23.28 -3.05 11.16
N SER A 69 -22.47 -3.96 10.67
CA SER A 69 -21.77 -4.93 11.50
C SER A 69 -20.68 -4.20 12.26
N ALA A 70 -21.05 -3.67 13.43
CA ALA A 70 -20.09 -3.35 14.47
C ALA A 70 -19.58 -4.68 15.03
N PHE A 71 -18.48 -5.17 14.48
CA PHE A 71 -17.68 -6.20 15.11
C PHE A 71 -16.41 -5.53 15.62
N ALA A 72 -16.49 -5.03 16.86
CA ALA A 72 -15.31 -4.97 17.70
C ALA A 72 -15.03 -6.42 18.08
N GLN A 73 -14.08 -7.04 17.37
CA GLN A 73 -13.57 -8.34 17.76
C GLN A 73 -12.19 -8.09 18.35
N GLU A 74 -12.11 -8.17 19.68
CA GLU A 74 -10.85 -8.35 20.38
C GLU A 74 -10.16 -9.59 19.80
N THR A 75 -9.02 -9.37 19.15
CA THR A 75 -8.09 -10.44 18.79
C THR A 75 -7.59 -11.08 20.08
N PRO A 76 -7.76 -12.41 20.28
CA PRO A 76 -7.10 -13.10 21.38
C PRO A 76 -5.59 -13.00 21.16
N ALA A 77 -4.85 -12.61 22.19
CA ALA A 77 -3.40 -12.73 22.18
C ALA A 77 -3.00 -14.19 21.91
N PRO A 78 -2.04 -14.47 21.02
CA PRO A 78 -1.57 -15.84 20.83
C PRO A 78 -0.86 -16.33 22.10
N GLU A 79 -1.47 -17.31 22.75
CA GLU A 79 -0.83 -18.10 23.80
C GLU A 79 0.26 -19.00 23.19
N GLY A 80 1.50 -18.79 23.62
CA GLY A 80 2.50 -19.84 23.85
C GLY A 80 3.10 -20.59 22.67
N GLY A 81 4.41 -20.39 22.48
CA GLY A 81 5.34 -21.47 22.07
C GLY A 81 6.07 -21.27 20.74
N GLY A 82 7.37 -20.97 20.82
CA GLY A 82 8.30 -20.95 19.68
C GLY A 82 9.07 -19.64 19.60
N GLU A 83 10.36 -19.70 19.25
CA GLU A 83 11.19 -18.53 18.98
C GLU A 83 10.48 -17.56 18.01
N PRO A 84 10.73 -16.23 18.11
CA PRO A 84 10.13 -15.26 17.19
C PRO A 84 10.57 -15.56 15.75
N GLN A 85 9.73 -16.28 15.02
CA GLN A 85 9.89 -16.49 13.58
C GLN A 85 9.70 -15.12 12.93
N LEU A 86 10.76 -14.58 12.34
CA LEU A 86 10.63 -13.57 11.29
C LEU A 86 9.71 -14.18 10.24
N LEU A 87 8.68 -13.46 9.79
CA LEU A 87 7.92 -13.89 8.62
C LEU A 87 8.91 -14.08 7.47
N ASP A 88 8.83 -15.24 6.81
CA ASP A 88 9.59 -15.44 5.59
C ASP A 88 8.90 -14.65 4.48
N PHE A 89 9.67 -13.79 3.83
CA PHE A 89 9.18 -12.89 2.79
C PHE A 89 9.53 -13.48 1.42
N ASP A 90 9.18 -14.74 1.21
CA ASP A 90 9.47 -15.52 0.00
C ASP A 90 8.23 -15.70 -0.90
N GLY A 91 7.09 -15.11 -0.51
CA GLY A 91 5.83 -15.20 -1.23
C GLY A 91 5.79 -14.36 -2.52
N HIS A 92 4.90 -14.78 -3.43
CA HIS A 92 4.71 -14.14 -4.75
C HIS A 92 3.34 -13.48 -4.93
N ASP A 93 2.36 -13.72 -4.04
CA ASP A 93 1.05 -13.06 -4.13
C ASP A 93 1.06 -11.71 -3.40
N PRO A 94 1.02 -10.57 -4.12
CA PRO A 94 1.08 -9.26 -3.49
C PRO A 94 -0.13 -8.92 -2.62
N ALA A 95 -1.22 -9.69 -2.67
CA ALA A 95 -2.35 -9.54 -1.76
C ALA A 95 -2.12 -10.18 -0.38
N GLU A 96 -1.09 -11.01 -0.24
CA GLU A 96 -0.67 -11.68 1.01
C GLU A 96 0.50 -10.95 1.66
N CYS A 97 0.70 -11.16 2.96
CA CYS A 97 1.70 -10.40 3.75
C CYS A 97 3.12 -10.92 3.56
N GLU A 98 3.26 -12.18 3.19
CA GLU A 98 4.50 -12.91 2.93
C GLU A 98 5.13 -12.51 1.59
N TYR A 99 4.47 -11.68 0.78
CA TYR A 99 5.04 -11.21 -0.47
C TYR A 99 6.32 -10.42 -0.23
N TRP A 100 7.36 -10.74 -1.01
CA TRP A 100 8.73 -10.35 -0.70
C TRP A 100 8.95 -8.83 -0.56
N ARG A 101 8.18 -8.01 -1.29
CA ARG A 101 8.28 -6.54 -1.21
C ARG A 101 7.61 -5.95 0.02
N TRP A 102 6.97 -6.74 0.88
CA TRP A 102 6.36 -6.30 2.13
C TRP A 102 7.29 -6.48 3.34
N CYS A 103 8.58 -6.74 3.11
CA CYS A 103 9.57 -6.99 4.16
C CYS A 103 9.74 -5.85 5.18
N ASN A 104 9.23 -4.65 4.87
CA ASN A 104 9.19 -3.50 5.76
C ASN A 104 7.87 -2.72 5.66
N MET A 105 6.76 -3.44 5.46
CA MET A 105 5.44 -2.86 5.33
C MET A 105 4.70 -2.87 6.68
N ASP A 106 3.99 -1.79 6.97
CA ASP A 106 3.00 -1.71 8.04
C ASP A 106 1.73 -1.11 7.46
N GLY A 107 0.63 -1.88 7.44
CA GLY A 107 -0.62 -1.46 6.84
C GLY A 107 -1.34 -2.52 6.04
N THR A 108 -2.14 -2.09 5.07
CA THR A 108 -2.94 -2.93 4.17
C THR A 108 -2.38 -2.87 2.75
N SER A 109 -2.10 -4.02 2.12
CA SER A 109 -1.61 -4.05 0.75
C SER A 109 -2.64 -3.46 -0.22
N CYS A 110 -2.23 -2.48 -1.03
CA CYS A 110 -3.10 -1.98 -2.10
C CYS A 110 -3.44 -3.06 -3.13
N ALA A 111 -2.62 -4.10 -3.28
CA ALA A 111 -2.94 -5.23 -4.16
C ALA A 111 -4.06 -6.12 -3.62
N ALA A 112 -4.28 -6.14 -2.30
CA ALA A 112 -5.46 -6.77 -1.71
C ALA A 112 -6.75 -5.97 -1.96
N CYS A 113 -6.65 -4.74 -2.47
CA CYS A 113 -7.79 -3.89 -2.76
C CYS A 113 -8.24 -3.99 -4.22
N ASN A 114 -9.56 -4.00 -4.43
CA ASN A 114 -10.14 -4.05 -5.77
C ASN A 114 -9.72 -2.85 -6.63
N GLY A 115 -8.86 -3.10 -7.61
CA GLY A 115 -8.34 -2.09 -8.54
C GLY A 115 -7.10 -1.34 -8.03
N GLY A 116 -6.57 -1.70 -6.87
CA GLY A 116 -5.21 -1.35 -6.47
C GLY A 116 -4.20 -2.40 -6.94
N GLY A 117 -2.92 -2.18 -6.64
CA GLY A 117 -1.83 -3.07 -7.00
C GLY A 117 -0.54 -2.69 -6.29
N VAL A 118 0.53 -3.43 -6.57
CA VAL A 118 1.86 -3.22 -5.95
C VAL A 118 2.41 -1.81 -6.20
N THR A 119 2.05 -1.16 -7.31
CA THR A 119 2.54 0.18 -7.66
C THR A 119 1.41 1.14 -8.06
N THR A 120 0.18 0.85 -7.63
CA THR A 120 -1.00 1.63 -8.00
C THR A 120 -2.02 1.66 -6.87
N CYS A 121 -2.44 2.86 -6.49
CA CYS A 121 -3.46 3.06 -5.47
C CYS A 121 -4.82 2.50 -5.85
N ALA A 122 -5.59 2.09 -4.84
CA ALA A 122 -6.96 1.68 -5.00
C ALA A 122 -7.85 2.85 -5.49
N PRO A 123 -8.90 2.59 -6.29
CA PRO A 123 -9.74 3.65 -6.84
C PRO A 123 -10.34 4.57 -5.77
N GLY A 124 -10.17 5.88 -5.94
CA GLY A 124 -10.66 6.90 -5.01
C GLY A 124 -9.64 7.36 -3.98
N SER A 125 -8.50 6.68 -3.86
CA SER A 125 -7.33 7.16 -3.10
C SER A 125 -6.25 7.71 -4.03
N LYS A 126 -5.29 8.46 -3.48
CA LYS A 126 -4.14 9.03 -4.20
C LYS A 126 -2.84 8.68 -3.48
N PRO A 127 -1.72 8.47 -4.19
CA PRO A 127 -0.43 8.28 -3.53
C PRO A 127 -0.09 9.50 -2.68
N GLY A 128 0.43 9.27 -1.49
CA GLY A 128 0.96 10.31 -0.62
C GLY A 128 2.20 10.96 -1.23
N ALA A 129 2.51 12.18 -0.79
CA ALA A 129 3.67 12.92 -1.29
C ALA A 129 4.99 12.35 -0.75
N GLU A 130 4.97 11.81 0.46
CA GLU A 130 6.11 11.20 1.12
C GLU A 130 5.98 9.67 1.23
N PHE A 131 7.08 9.02 1.57
CA PHE A 131 7.20 7.56 1.68
C PHE A 131 8.31 7.17 2.65
N TRP A 132 8.20 5.96 3.20
CA TRP A 132 9.32 5.29 3.85
C TRP A 132 9.91 4.23 2.93
N VAL A 133 11.06 3.69 3.30
CA VAL A 133 11.76 2.70 2.50
C VAL A 133 12.07 1.42 3.27
N GLY A 134 12.26 0.34 2.52
CA GLY A 134 12.81 -0.91 3.03
C GLY A 134 13.69 -1.56 1.98
N CYS A 135 14.65 -2.36 2.42
CA CYS A 135 15.51 -3.13 1.54
C CYS A 135 15.10 -4.60 1.62
N CYS A 136 14.47 -5.10 0.56
CA CYS A 136 13.90 -6.44 0.50
C CYS A 136 14.70 -7.33 -0.45
N THR A 137 14.81 -8.61 -0.13
CA THR A 137 15.46 -9.59 -1.02
C THR A 137 14.40 -10.23 -1.90
N ASP A 138 14.62 -10.26 -3.22
CA ASP A 138 13.75 -11.01 -4.14
C ASP A 138 14.15 -12.50 -4.09
N PRO A 139 13.24 -13.42 -3.73
CA PRO A 139 13.54 -14.84 -3.64
C PRO A 139 13.88 -15.48 -5.00
N ASP A 140 13.46 -14.87 -6.12
CA ASP A 140 13.64 -15.44 -7.46
C ASP A 140 15.08 -15.26 -7.97
N ASP A 141 15.72 -14.13 -7.66
CA ASP A 141 17.07 -13.80 -8.14
C ASP A 141 18.10 -13.57 -7.03
N GLY A 142 17.66 -13.55 -5.76
CA GLY A 142 18.49 -13.39 -4.58
C GLY A 142 19.11 -11.99 -4.43
N LYS A 143 18.69 -11.01 -5.23
CA LYS A 143 19.17 -9.63 -5.12
C LYS A 143 18.33 -8.82 -4.15
N THR A 144 18.90 -7.70 -3.70
CA THR A 144 18.21 -6.77 -2.83
C THR A 144 17.70 -5.56 -3.61
N TYR A 145 16.50 -5.12 -3.27
CA TYR A 145 15.81 -4.01 -3.91
C TYR A 145 15.36 -2.99 -2.87
N LEU A 146 15.57 -1.72 -3.18
CA LEU A 146 15.06 -0.61 -2.38
C LEU A 146 13.60 -0.37 -2.76
N ILE A 147 12.71 -0.66 -1.82
CA ILE A 147 11.27 -0.50 -1.95
C ILE A 147 10.88 0.83 -1.32
N ALA A 148 10.10 1.64 -2.04
CA ALA A 148 9.45 2.83 -1.49
C ALA A 148 8.00 2.51 -1.16
N TYR A 149 7.63 2.62 0.10
CA TYR A 149 6.28 2.40 0.57
C TYR A 149 5.51 3.71 0.59
N TYR A 150 4.58 3.84 -0.35
CA TYR A 150 3.69 4.99 -0.41
C TYR A 150 2.34 4.59 0.16
N ASP A 151 1.87 5.38 1.11
CA ASP A 151 0.48 5.32 1.51
C ASP A 151 -0.39 5.91 0.41
N CYS A 152 -1.54 5.27 0.19
CA CYS A 152 -2.60 5.80 -0.62
C CYS A 152 -3.64 6.41 0.32
N CYS A 153 -4.00 7.66 0.04
CA CYS A 153 -4.67 8.55 0.97
C CYS A 153 -6.03 9.02 0.40
N GLY A 154 -6.96 9.38 1.29
CA GLY A 154 -8.21 10.07 0.96
C GLY A 154 -9.44 9.19 0.69
N ALA A 155 -9.30 7.86 0.71
CA ALA A 155 -10.43 6.93 0.70
C ALA A 155 -10.51 6.10 1.99
N PRO A 156 -11.67 5.51 2.32
CA PRO A 156 -11.76 4.54 3.41
C PRO A 156 -10.91 3.30 3.12
N SER A 157 -10.46 2.63 4.17
CA SER A 157 -9.78 1.33 4.05
C SER A 157 -10.56 0.37 3.15
N CYS A 158 -9.82 -0.33 2.29
CA CYS A 158 -10.38 -1.14 1.20
C CYS A 158 -10.25 -2.65 1.41
N SER A 159 -9.52 -3.10 2.42
CA SER A 159 -9.35 -4.50 2.80
C SER A 159 -9.10 -4.62 4.30
N ASN A 160 -9.30 -5.82 4.84
CA ASN A 160 -8.94 -6.17 6.22
C ASN A 160 -7.62 -6.96 6.30
N ALA A 161 -6.94 -7.16 5.16
CA ALA A 161 -5.65 -7.83 5.07
C ALA A 161 -4.54 -6.87 5.54
N PHE A 162 -4.45 -6.74 6.86
CA PHE A 162 -3.43 -5.93 7.51
C PHE A 162 -2.17 -6.77 7.74
N CYS A 163 -1.04 -6.29 7.24
CA CYS A 163 0.28 -6.83 7.48
C CYS A 163 0.96 -5.90 8.47
N GLY A 164 1.17 -6.41 9.69
CA GLY A 164 1.80 -5.68 10.77
C GLY A 164 3.25 -6.11 10.97
N GLU A 165 4.09 -5.12 11.25
CA GLU A 165 5.49 -5.14 11.72
C GLU A 165 6.23 -6.50 11.69
N PRO A 166 6.84 -6.86 10.55
CA PRO A 166 8.17 -7.45 10.62
C PRO A 166 9.14 -6.34 11.08
N ASP A 167 9.66 -6.44 12.31
CA ASP A 167 10.88 -5.72 12.67
C ASP A 167 11.89 -5.96 11.54
N THR A 168 12.16 -4.91 10.75
CA THR A 168 12.97 -4.91 9.52
C THR A 168 14.00 -6.04 9.42
N GLN A 169 14.13 -6.67 8.25
CA GLN A 169 15.33 -7.44 7.91
C GLN A 169 16.61 -6.57 7.95
N ALA A 170 16.49 -5.23 8.02
CA ALA A 170 17.60 -4.29 7.99
C ALA A 170 17.40 -2.95 8.73
N ILE A 171 18.35 -2.55 9.57
CA ILE A 171 18.44 -1.15 10.03
C ILE A 171 18.84 -0.26 8.85
N MET A 172 17.98 0.71 8.49
CA MET A 172 18.26 1.66 7.43
C MET A 172 19.09 2.85 7.96
N TYR A 173 20.28 3.11 7.40
CA TYR A 173 21.07 4.29 7.76
C TYR A 173 20.73 5.45 6.82
N ASN A 174 19.87 6.35 7.30
CA ASN A 174 19.60 7.68 6.73
C ASN A 174 19.30 7.71 5.21
N PRO A 175 18.06 7.42 4.77
CA PRO A 175 17.67 7.65 3.39
C PRO A 175 17.74 9.16 3.10
N VAL A 176 18.54 9.56 2.11
CA VAL A 176 18.55 10.95 1.63
C VAL A 176 17.18 11.35 1.03
N SER A 177 16.36 10.35 0.67
CA SER A 177 14.97 10.44 0.24
C SER A 177 14.13 9.38 0.98
N GLY A 178 13.31 9.81 1.94
CA GLY A 178 12.40 8.97 2.72
C GLY A 178 12.84 8.72 4.18
N SER A 179 11.96 8.14 4.97
CA SER A 179 12.26 7.65 6.33
C SER A 179 12.33 6.13 6.35
N TYR A 180 12.66 5.55 7.50
CA TYR A 180 12.52 4.11 7.78
C TYR A 180 11.39 3.82 8.77
N ASP A 181 10.72 4.87 9.24
CA ASP A 181 9.66 4.79 10.23
C ASP A 181 8.33 4.44 9.55
N GLN A 182 7.93 3.19 9.71
CA GLN A 182 6.69 2.64 9.16
C GLN A 182 5.44 2.99 9.97
N GLU A 183 5.58 3.42 11.23
CA GLU A 183 4.45 3.74 12.11
C GLU A 183 3.79 5.08 11.73
N ILE A 184 4.52 5.93 11.01
CA ILE A 184 4.01 7.20 10.49
C ILE A 184 3.00 6.89 9.36
N ILE A 185 1.82 7.49 9.44
CA ILE A 185 0.91 7.55 8.29
C ILE A 185 1.50 8.57 7.30
N TRP A 186 2.03 8.08 6.17
CA TRP A 186 2.74 8.87 5.15
C TRP A 186 1.81 9.65 4.21
N CYS A 187 0.63 10.02 4.72
CA CYS A 187 -0.31 10.99 4.15
C CYS A 187 -0.21 12.38 4.81
N VAL A 188 0.82 12.59 5.65
CA VAL A 188 0.90 13.71 6.61
C VAL A 188 0.86 15.10 5.95
N SER A 189 1.40 15.24 4.75
CA SER A 189 1.43 16.52 4.01
C SER A 189 0.30 16.66 2.98
N ASP A 190 -0.53 15.64 2.80
CA ASP A 190 -1.54 15.59 1.75
C ASP A 190 -2.85 16.28 2.13
N GLU A 191 -3.68 16.56 1.11
CA GLU A 191 -5.02 17.15 1.26
C GLU A 191 -5.91 16.32 2.21
N SER A 192 -5.72 15.00 2.22
CA SER A 192 -6.38 14.10 3.15
C SER A 192 -5.37 13.18 3.81
N GLN A 193 -5.33 13.21 5.14
CA GLN A 193 -4.47 12.36 5.96
C GLN A 193 -5.10 10.99 6.25
N SER A 194 -6.22 10.64 5.60
CA SER A 194 -6.89 9.35 5.84
C SER A 194 -6.19 8.24 5.07
N TYR A 195 -5.59 7.30 5.80
CA TYR A 195 -4.99 6.09 5.26
C TYR A 195 -6.01 5.18 4.54
N THR A 196 -5.65 4.66 3.36
CA THR A 196 -6.43 3.67 2.59
C THR A 196 -5.74 2.32 2.50
N CYS A 197 -4.50 2.30 1.98
CA CYS A 197 -3.66 1.12 1.74
C CYS A 197 -2.23 1.59 1.41
N THR A 198 -1.27 0.66 1.31
CA THR A 198 0.14 0.95 0.98
C THR A 198 0.57 0.22 -0.29
N MET A 199 1.38 0.87 -1.13
CA MET A 199 1.99 0.30 -2.33
C MET A 199 3.53 0.25 -2.21
N ALA A 200 4.19 -0.63 -2.97
CA ALA A 200 5.63 -0.91 -2.94
C ALA A 200 6.31 -0.90 -4.33
N PRO A 201 6.43 0.26 -5.00
CA PRO A 201 7.37 0.43 -6.12
C PRO A 201 8.83 0.17 -5.72
N ILE A 202 9.57 -0.45 -6.63
CA ILE A 202 11.05 -0.52 -6.57
C ILE A 202 11.60 0.83 -7.03
N ILE A 203 12.56 1.37 -6.28
CA ILE A 203 13.23 2.66 -6.56
C ILE A 203 14.76 2.54 -6.59
N GLY A 204 15.31 1.33 -6.42
CA GLY A 204 16.74 1.05 -6.47
C GLY A 204 17.03 -0.44 -6.32
N GLU A 205 18.27 -0.82 -6.58
CA GLU A 205 18.79 -2.21 -6.49
C GLU A 205 20.09 -2.22 -5.67
N ASP A 206 20.54 -3.38 -5.21
CA ASP A 206 21.78 -3.57 -4.43
C ASP A 206 21.82 -2.78 -3.11
N CYS A 207 20.65 -2.55 -2.50
CA CYS A 207 20.55 -1.92 -1.20
C CYS A 207 21.18 -2.82 -0.12
N GLN A 208 21.75 -2.19 0.91
CA GLN A 208 22.44 -2.89 1.99
C GLN A 208 21.47 -3.22 3.13
N VAL A 209 21.42 -4.51 3.50
CA VAL A 209 20.69 -4.99 4.68
C VAL A 209 21.65 -5.22 5.84
N THR A 210 21.35 -4.67 7.03
CA THR A 210 22.05 -5.04 8.27
C THR A 210 21.03 -5.69 9.20
N PRO A 211 21.10 -7.02 9.47
CA PRO A 211 20.12 -7.72 10.27
C PRO A 211 19.71 -6.94 11.51
N ALA A 212 18.41 -6.77 11.74
CA ALA A 212 17.94 -6.01 12.90
C ALA A 212 18.45 -6.64 14.21
N VAL A 213 19.03 -5.80 15.06
CA VAL A 213 19.60 -6.20 16.36
C VAL A 213 18.55 -6.04 17.49
N ARG A 214 17.39 -5.42 17.22
CA ARG A 214 16.37 -5.16 18.24
C ARG A 214 15.50 -6.41 18.48
N PRO A 215 15.31 -6.83 19.75
CA PRO A 215 14.26 -7.78 20.08
C PRO A 215 12.90 -7.09 20.00
N LYS A 216 11.89 -7.85 19.54
CA LYS A 216 10.46 -7.47 19.49
C LYS A 216 10.08 -6.64 20.70
N VAL A 217 9.84 -5.34 20.52
CA VAL A 217 9.11 -4.55 21.49
C VAL A 217 7.69 -4.44 20.97
N GLY A 218 6.75 -4.93 21.79
CA GLY A 218 5.36 -5.09 21.39
C GLY A 218 4.73 -3.78 20.92
N ALA A 219 3.88 -3.94 19.90
CA ALA A 219 2.82 -3.05 19.52
C ALA A 219 2.18 -2.37 20.75
N GLY A 220 2.24 -1.04 20.79
CA GLY A 220 1.55 -0.22 21.78
C GLY A 220 2.48 0.69 22.58
N SER A 221 2.67 1.90 22.07
CA SER A 221 2.76 3.13 22.85
C SER A 221 1.96 4.22 22.16
#